data_AF-A0A928H979-F1
#
_entry.id   AF-A0A928H979-F1
#
_cell.length_a   1.000
_cell.length_b   1.000
_cell.length_c   1.000
_cell.angle_alpha   90.00
_cell.angle_beta   90.00
_cell.angle_gamma   90.00
#
_symmetry.space_group_name_H-M   'P 1'
#
loop_
_entity.id
_entity.type
_entity.pdbx_description
1 polymer ?
#
loop_
_entity_poly.entity_id
_entity_poly.type
_entity_poly.pdbx_seq_one_letter_code
_entity_poly.pdbx_strand_id
1 'polypeptide(L)' 'MKRYVCPICGYVHEGDAAPEKCPQCGALGSKFKVEEVTSGKKVWACQHEIGAGKVEDAEIVQGLKDNFMGECT' A
#
# COMPACT_ATOMS: atom_id res chain seq x y z
N MET A 1 -18.98 -10.64 -5.71
CA MET A 1 -18.89 -9.41 -6.52
C MET A 1 -17.42 -9.00 -6.53
N LYS A 2 -16.79 -8.86 -7.70
CA LYS A 2 -15.36 -8.55 -7.82
C LYS A 2 -15.17 -7.04 -7.91
N ARG A 3 -14.11 -6.52 -7.28
CA ARG A 3 -13.70 -5.12 -7.44
C ARG A 3 -12.52 -5.07 -8.40
N TYR A 4 -12.63 -4.22 -9.41
CA TYR A 4 -11.57 -3.98 -10.38
C TYR A 4 -11.02 -2.58 -10.14
N VAL A 5 -9.77 -2.48 -9.70
CA VAL A 5 -9.12 -1.20 -9.41
C VAL A 5 -8.14 -0.85 -10.53
N CYS A 6 -8.29 0.34 -11.09
CA CYS A 6 -7.35 0.88 -12.06
C CYS A 6 -6.03 1.22 -11.35
N PRO A 7 -4.88 0.63 -11.72
CA PRO A 7 -3.61 0.92 -11.05
C PRO A 7 -3.05 2.31 -11.38
N ILE A 8 -3.62 3.01 -12.37
CA ILE A 8 -3.12 4.31 -12.83
C ILE A 8 -3.79 5.45 -12.07
N CYS A 9 -5.12 5.42 -11.94
CA CYS A 9 -5.88 6.52 -11.34
C CYS A 9 -6.69 6.12 -10.09
N GLY A 10 -6.68 4.84 -9.72
CA GLY A 10 -7.44 4.35 -8.56
C GLY A 10 -8.95 4.17 -8.80
N TYR A 11 -9.46 4.34 -10.03
CA TYR A 11 -10.88 4.10 -10.34
C TYR A 11 -11.28 2.65 -10.00
N VAL A 12 -12.38 2.51 -9.24
CA VAL A 12 -12.92 1.21 -8.80
C VAL A 12 -14.17 0.89 -9.61
N HIS A 13 -14.20 -0.27 -10.24
CA HIS A 13 -15.37 -0.83 -10.91
C HIS A 13 -15.86 -2.08 -10.17
N GLU A 14 -17.15 -2.10 -9.83
CA GLU A 14 -17.80 -3.24 -9.16
C GLU A 14 -18.66 -3.99 -10.18
N GLY A 15 -18.28 -5.22 -10.50
CA GLY A 15 -18.93 -5.98 -11.57
C GLY A 15 -18.39 -7.40 -11.69
N ASP A 16 -18.85 -8.12 -12.72
CA ASP A 16 -18.36 -9.46 -13.02
C ASP A 16 -17.06 -9.41 -13.84
N ALA A 17 -16.87 -8.37 -14.67
CA ALA A 17 -15.71 -8.15 -15.53
C ALA A 17 -15.15 -6.71 -15.42
N ALA A 18 -13.87 -6.52 -15.75
CA ALA A 18 -13.26 -5.20 -15.85
C ALA A 18 -13.80 -4.44 -17.07
N PRO A 19 -13.96 -3.10 -17.01
CA PRO A 19 -14.36 -2.30 -18.16
C PRO A 19 -13.25 -2.31 -19.23
N GLU A 20 -13.60 -2.30 -20.52
CA GLU A 20 -12.62 -2.33 -21.64
C GLU A 20 -11.64 -1.15 -21.62
N LYS A 21 -12.09 0.00 -21.13
CA LYS A 21 -11.28 1.20 -20.88
C LYS A 21 -11.69 1.82 -19.56
N CYS A 22 -10.71 2.33 -18.82
CA CYS A 22 -10.96 3.10 -17.62
C CYS A 22 -11.67 4.41 -18.00
N PRO A 23 -12.85 4.70 -17.43
CA PRO A 23 -13.60 5.92 -17.74
C PRO A 23 -12.92 7.20 -17.23
N GLN A 24 -12.01 7.08 -16.26
CA GLN A 24 -11.35 8.24 -15.63
C GLN A 24 -10.03 8.63 -16.33
N CYS A 25 -9.21 7.65 -16.73
CA CYS A 25 -7.88 7.92 -17.31
C CYS A 25 -7.64 7.30 -18.68
N GLY A 26 -8.61 6.56 -19.24
CA GLY A 26 -8.50 5.93 -20.56
C GLY A 26 -7.58 4.70 -20.62
N ALA A 27 -7.03 4.24 -19.49
CA ALA A 27 -6.22 3.02 -19.44
C ALA A 27 -6.99 1.78 -19.94
N LEU A 28 -6.29 0.87 -20.63
CA LEU A 28 -6.90 -0.37 -21.09
C LEU A 28 -7.40 -1.24 -19.92
N GLY A 29 -8.58 -1.83 -20.09
CA GLY A 29 -9.24 -2.73 -19.14
C GLY A 29 -8.38 -3.89 -18.66
N SER A 30 -7.50 -4.38 -19.53
CA SER A 30 -6.54 -5.44 -19.24
C SER A 30 -5.56 -5.11 -18.12
N LYS A 31 -5.40 -3.83 -17.75
CA LYS A 31 -4.50 -3.40 -16.66
C LYS A 31 -5.19 -3.33 -15.30
N PHE A 32 -6.50 -3.53 -15.22
CA PHE A 32 -7.20 -3.49 -13.94
C PHE A 32 -6.78 -4.63 -13.03
N LYS A 33 -6.54 -4.32 -11.76
CA LYS A 33 -6.25 -5.31 -10.72
C LYS A 33 -7.56 -5.78 -10.09
N VAL A 34 -7.72 -7.09 -9.95
CA VAL A 34 -8.87 -7.66 -9.24
C VAL A 34 -8.57 -7.65 -7.75
N GLU A 35 -9.29 -6.81 -7.02
CA GLU A 35 -9.36 -6.87 -5.57
C GLU A 35 -10.47 -7.86 -5.22
N GLU A 36 -10.09 -9.08 -4.88
CA GLU A 36 -11.01 -10.01 -4.25
C GLU A 36 -11.29 -9.50 -2.85
N VAL A 37 -12.52 -9.02 -2.61
CA VAL A 37 -13.00 -8.71 -1.27
C VAL A 37 -13.24 -10.03 -0.55
N THR A 38 -12.17 -10.72 -0.15
CA THR A 38 -12.26 -11.90 0.72
C THR A 38 -12.66 -11.39 2.10
N SER A 39 -13.92 -11.58 2.45
CA SER A 39 -14.51 -11.27 3.77
C SER A 39 -13.53 -11.53 4.91
N GLY A 40 -12.97 -10.45 5.47
CA GLY A 40 -12.20 -10.51 6.72
C GLY A 40 -10.75 -10.00 6.67
N LYS A 41 -10.11 -9.89 5.50
CA LYS A 41 -8.76 -9.30 5.42
C LYS A 41 -8.86 -7.80 5.18
N LYS A 42 -8.72 -7.00 6.25
CA LYS A 42 -8.55 -5.54 6.12
C LYS A 42 -7.22 -5.27 5.45
N VAL A 43 -7.25 -4.85 4.19
CA VAL A 43 -6.06 -4.35 3.48
C VAL A 43 -5.92 -2.87 3.86
N TRP A 44 -4.98 -2.57 4.75
CA TRP A 44 -4.66 -1.19 5.12
C TRP A 44 -3.90 -0.52 3.98
N ALA A 45 -4.20 0.76 3.71
CA ALA A 45 -3.55 1.53 2.64
C ALA A 45 -2.02 1.67 2.82
N CYS A 46 -1.54 1.57 4.06
CA CYS A 46 -0.12 1.47 4.40
C CYS A 46 0.02 0.46 5.54
N GLN A 47 0.88 -0.55 5.37
CA GLN A 47 1.19 -1.56 6.39
C GLN A 47 2.62 -1.31 6.87
N HIS A 48 2.81 -1.15 8.17
CA HIS A 48 4.14 -1.04 8.76
C HIS A 48 4.59 -2.43 9.20
N GLU A 49 5.69 -2.90 8.63
CA GLU A 49 6.31 -4.16 9.03
C GLU A 49 7.15 -3.95 10.29
N ILE A 50 7.03 -4.87 11.26
CA ILE A 50 7.86 -4.84 12.47
C ILE A 50 9.32 -5.04 12.04
N GLY A 51 10.16 -4.05 12.29
CA GLY A 51 11.56 -4.05 11.89
C GLY A 51 11.87 -3.26 10.61
N ALA A 52 10.88 -2.61 9.98
CA ALA A 52 11.12 -1.73 8.83
C ALA A 52 12.07 -0.55 9.15
N GLY A 53 12.17 -0.16 10.43
CA GLY A 53 13.12 0.86 10.90
C GLY A 53 14.48 0.32 11.34
N LYS A 54 14.84 -0.94 11.04
CA LYS A 54 16.18 -1.45 11.33
C LYS A 54 17.19 -0.78 10.40
N VAL A 55 18.05 0.05 10.97
CA VAL A 55 19.16 0.68 10.25
C VAL A 55 20.43 -0.11 10.55
N GLU A 56 21.14 -0.55 9.51
CA GLU A 56 22.42 -1.28 9.65
C GLU A 56 23.62 -0.33 9.87
N ASP A 57 23.44 0.96 9.58
CA ASP A 57 24.45 2.00 9.76
C ASP A 57 24.73 2.26 11.26
N ALA A 58 25.99 2.07 11.64
CA ALA A 58 26.43 2.18 13.03
C ALA A 58 26.37 3.61 13.58
N GLU A 59 26.62 4.63 12.75
CA GLU A 59 26.57 6.03 13.17
C GLU A 59 25.12 6.46 13.44
N ILE A 60 24.20 6.06 12.56
CA ILE A 60 22.77 6.33 12.73
C ILE A 60 22.23 5.64 14.00
N VAL A 61 22.60 4.38 14.23
CA VAL A 61 22.20 3.65 15.44
C VAL A 61 22.75 4.31 16.70
N GLN A 62 23.99 4.81 16.68
CA GLN A 62 24.57 5.50 17.83
C GLN A 62 23.86 6.83 18.10
N GLY A 63 23.61 7.64 17.07
CA GLY A 63 22.87 8.90 17.21
C GLY A 63 21.45 8.70 17.76
N LEU A 64 20.76 7.63 17.36
CA LEU A 64 19.45 7.27 17.93
C LEU A 64 19.55 6.95 19.43
N LYS A 65 20.61 6.24 19.86
CA LYS A 65 20.86 5.94 21.27
C LYS A 65 21.20 7.20 22.06
N ASP A 66 22.05 8.07 21.51
CA ASP A 66 22.48 9.30 22.16
C ASP A 66 21.30 10.25 22.37
N ASN A 67 20.41 10.40 21.37
CA ASN A 67 19.17 11.16 21.51
C ASN A 67 18.28 10.59 22.63
N PHE A 68 18.10 9.26 22.64
CA PHE A 68 17.29 8.61 23.66
C PHE A 68 17.86 8.81 25.08
N MET A 69 19.18 8.71 25.24
CA MET A 69 19.86 8.99 26.52
C MET A 69 19.84 10.48 26.89
N GLY A 70 19.72 11.38 25.92
CA GLY A 70 19.62 12.82 26.16
C GLY A 70 18.23 13.29 26.59
N GLU A 71 17.17 12.63 26.10
CA GLU A 71 15.78 13.05 26.36
C GLU A 71 15.10 12.29 27.51
N CYS A 72 15.49 11.04 27.75
CA CYS A 72 14.74 10.12 28.61
C CYS A 72 15.51 9.60 29.83
N THR A 73 16.61 10.27 30.24
CA THR A 73 17.38 9.93 31.44
C THR A 73 17.40 11.05 32.47
#